data_AF-A0A4P9XH13-F1
#
_entry.id   AF-A0A4P9XH13-F1
#
_cell.length_a   1.000
_cell.length_b   1.000
_cell.length_c   1.000
_cell.angle_alpha   90.00
_cell.angle_beta   90.00
_cell.angle_gamma   90.00
#
_symmetry.space_group_name_H-M   'P 1'
#
loop_
_entity.id
_entity.type
_entity.pdbx_description
1 polymer ?
#
loop_
_entity_poly.entity_id
_entity_poly.type
_entity_poly.pdbx_seq_one_letter_code
_entity_poly.pdbx_strand_id
1 'polypeptide(L)' 'MPIDPNEPTYCFCQQVSFGEMVACDNTDCDIEWFHFECVGLKQMPKGQWFCPNCRKGRR' A
#
# COMPACT_ATOMS: atom_id res chain seq x y z
N MET A 1 -14.57 -17.38 -4.93
CA MET A 1 -14.57 -16.74 -6.26
C MET A 1 -13.13 -16.80 -6.77
N PRO A 2 -12.91 -17.15 -8.05
CA PRO A 2 -11.59 -17.01 -8.64
C PRO A 2 -11.22 -15.52 -8.64
N ILE A 3 -9.98 -15.21 -8.29
CA ILE A 3 -9.44 -13.85 -8.42
C ILE A 3 -9.35 -13.58 -9.93
N ASP A 4 -10.03 -12.55 -10.42
CA ASP A 4 -10.01 -12.20 -11.83
C ASP A 4 -8.57 -11.82 -12.23
N PRO A 5 -7.96 -12.46 -13.25
CA PRO A 5 -6.57 -12.20 -13.64
C PRO A 5 -6.33 -10.82 -14.25
N ASN A 6 -7.39 -10.01 -14.40
CA ASN A 6 -7.33 -8.64 -14.90
C ASN A 6 -7.33 -7.60 -13.77
N GLU A 7 -7.42 -8.03 -12.51
CA GLU A 7 -7.43 -7.09 -11.39
C GLU A 7 -6.01 -6.58 -11.11
N PRO A 8 -5.80 -5.26 -11.04
CA PRO A 8 -4.48 -4.70 -10.76
C PRO A 8 -3.98 -5.14 -9.38
N THR A 9 -2.73 -5.56 -9.33
CA THR A 9 -2.06 -5.92 -8.08
C THR A 9 -1.41 -4.71 -7.44
N TYR A 10 -1.54 -4.60 -6.12
CA TYR A 10 -1.00 -3.53 -5.30
C TYR A 10 -0.08 -4.09 -4.21
N CYS A 11 0.53 -3.17 -3.45
CA CYS A 11 1.44 -3.48 -2.36
C CYS A 11 2.68 -4.26 -2.83
N PHE A 12 3.67 -4.41 -1.96
CA PHE A 12 4.83 -5.26 -2.24
C PHE A 12 4.47 -6.76 -2.22
N CYS A 13 3.28 -7.13 -1.75
CA CYS A 13 2.78 -8.51 -1.80
C CYS A 13 2.24 -8.91 -3.18
N GLN A 14 2.11 -7.97 -4.12
CA GLN A 14 1.59 -8.21 -5.48
C GLN A 14 0.25 -8.96 -5.43
N GLN A 15 -0.64 -8.50 -4.55
CA GLN A 15 -1.99 -9.04 -4.40
C GLN A 15 -3.00 -7.97 -4.80
N VAL A 16 -4.20 -8.41 -5.18
CA VAL A 16 -5.31 -7.52 -5.51
C VAL A 16 -5.70 -6.63 -4.33
N SER A 17 -6.53 -5.61 -4.57
CA SER A 17 -7.07 -4.81 -3.47
C SER A 17 -8.00 -5.66 -2.61
N PHE A 18 -7.65 -5.85 -1.34
CA PHE A 18 -8.51 -6.54 -0.37
C PHE A 18 -8.47 -5.83 0.97
N GLY A 19 -9.61 -5.80 1.68
CA GLY A 19 -9.70 -5.17 2.99
C GLY A 19 -9.41 -3.66 2.99
N GLU A 20 -8.70 -3.19 4.01
CA GLU A 20 -8.32 -1.79 4.16
C GLU A 20 -6.95 -1.51 3.51
N MET A 21 -6.89 -0.42 2.75
CA MET A 21 -5.69 0.00 2.04
C MET A 21 -5.36 1.47 2.33
N VAL A 22 -4.07 1.80 2.29
CA VAL A 22 -3.53 3.15 2.46
C VAL A 22 -2.73 3.55 1.24
N ALA A 23 -2.88 4.80 0.81
CA ALA A 23 -2.02 5.39 -0.22
C ALA A 23 -0.79 6.03 0.43
N CYS A 24 0.37 5.83 -0.20
CA CYS A 24 1.60 6.52 0.11
C CYS A 24 1.50 7.96 -0.41
N ASP A 25 1.72 8.92 0.47
CA ASP A 25 1.66 10.36 0.17
C ASP A 25 2.88 10.84 -0.66
N ASN A 26 3.88 9.97 -0.87
CA ASN A 26 4.99 10.28 -1.76
C ASN A 26 4.55 10.09 -3.21
N THR A 27 4.50 11.18 -3.97
CA THR A 27 4.12 11.20 -5.40
C THR A 27 5.10 10.43 -6.29
N ASP A 28 6.30 10.15 -5.81
CA ASP A 28 7.33 9.36 -6.51
C ASP A 28 7.30 7.87 -6.10
N CYS A 29 6.25 7.41 -5.41
CA CYS A 29 6.15 6.02 -4.99
C CYS A 29 5.62 5.14 -6.14
N ASP A 30 6.41 4.19 -6.63
CA ASP A 30 6.00 3.30 -7.74
C ASP A 30 4.75 2.46 -7.46
N ILE A 31 4.50 2.12 -6.19
CA ILE A 31 3.42 1.20 -5.81
C ILE A 31 2.14 1.96 -5.43
N GLU A 32 2.29 3.14 -4.83
CA GLU A 32 1.23 4.02 -4.30
C GLU A 32 0.34 3.39 -3.21
N TRP A 33 -0.14 2.16 -3.35
CA TRP A 33 -1.15 1.54 -2.50
C TRP A 33 -0.64 0.33 -1.73
N PHE A 34 -0.99 0.26 -0.44
CA PHE A 34 -0.53 -0.79 0.46
C PHE A 34 -1.66 -1.28 1.36
N HIS A 35 -1.72 -2.59 1.61
CA HIS A 35 -2.67 -3.15 2.56
C HIS A 35 -2.26 -2.85 3.99
N PHE A 36 -3.25 -2.57 4.85
CA PHE A 36 -3.02 -2.28 6.26
C PHE A 36 -2.23 -3.40 6.94
N GLU A 37 -2.59 -4.64 6.71
CA GLU A 37 -1.90 -5.81 7.28
C GLU A 37 -0.44 -5.91 6.82
N CYS A 38 -0.17 -5.62 5.55
CA CYS A 38 1.19 -5.65 5.00
C CYS A 38 2.09 -4.59 5.63
N VAL A 39 1.54 -3.42 5.95
CA VAL A 39 2.31 -2.31 6.55
C VAL A 39 2.13 -2.17 8.06
N GLY A 40 1.42 -3.09 8.70
CA GLY A 40 1.18 -3.09 10.14
C GLY A 40 0.26 -1.95 10.63
N LEU A 41 -0.61 -1.42 9.77
CA LEU A 41 -1.65 -0.48 10.15
C LEU A 41 -2.86 -1.24 10.70
N LYS A 42 -3.49 -0.69 11.74
CA LYS A 42 -4.75 -1.19 12.29
C LYS A 42 -5.92 -0.25 12.07
N GLN A 43 -5.62 0.97 11.64
CA GLN A 43 -6.57 2.05 11.47
C GLN A 43 -5.99 3.05 10.47
N MET A 44 -6.88 3.78 9.80
CA MET A 44 -6.46 4.80 8.84
C MET A 44 -5.58 5.85 9.54
N PRO A 45 -4.35 6.08 9.05
CA PRO A 45 -3.46 7.08 9.63
C PRO A 45 -4.08 8.47 9.51
N LYS A 46 -3.91 9.29 10.55
CA LYS A 46 -4.33 10.69 10.52
C LYS A 46 -3.23 11.53 9.89
N GLY A 47 -3.48 12.05 8.69
CA GLY A 47 -2.53 12.87 7.92
C GLY A 47 -1.70 12.06 6.94
N GLN A 48 -0.56 12.61 6.53
CA GLN A 48 0.31 12.01 5.51
C GLN A 48 0.90 10.69 5.99
N TRP A 49 0.76 9.65 5.18
CA TRP A 49 1.37 8.35 5.45
C TRP A 49 2.34 8.00 4.34
N PHE A 50 3.48 7.43 4.71
CA PHE A 50 4.54 7.05 3.78
C PHE A 50 4.84 5.57 3.95
N CYS A 51 4.98 4.85 2.85
CA CYS A 51 5.27 3.43 2.85
C CYS A 51 6.68 3.15 3.44
N PRO A 52 6.96 1.90 3.87
CA PRO A 52 8.25 1.55 4.47
C PRO A 52 9.46 1.85 3.58
N ASN A 53 9.29 1.81 2.25
CA ASN A 53 10.34 2.14 1.30
C ASN A 53 10.60 3.64 1.25
N CYS A 54 9.57 4.47 1.08
CA CYS A 54 9.70 5.93 1.07
C CYS A 54 10.13 6.49 2.43
N ARG A 55 9.76 5.84 3.55
CA ARG A 55 10.25 6.20 4.89
C ARG A 55 11.75 5.96 5.07
N LYS A 56 12.31 4.92 4.46
CA LYS A 56 13.74 4.58 4.56
C LYS A 56 14.63 5.41 3.64
N GLY A 57 14.07 6.06 2.61
CA GLY A 57 14.80 6.85 1.61
C GLY A 57 15.29 8.23 2.06
N ARG A 58 15.17 8.60 3.34
CA ARG A 58 15.75 9.87 3.88
C ARG A 58 17.21 9.70 4.32
N ARG A 59 18.08 9.28 3.40
CA ARG A 59 19.53 9.21 3.66
C ARG A 59 20.29 10.18 2.78
#